data_AF-A0A5E4T409-F1
#
_entry.id   AF-A0A5E4T409-F1
#
_cell.length_a   1.000
_cell.length_b   1.000
_cell.length_c   1.000
_cell.angle_alpha   90.00
_cell.angle_beta   90.00
_cell.angle_gamma   90.00
#
_symmetry.space_group_name_H-M   'P 1'
#
loop_
_entity.id
_entity.type
_entity.pdbx_description
1 polymer ?
#
loop_
_entity_poly.entity_id
_entity_poly.type
_entity_poly.pdbx_seq_one_letter_code
_entity_poly.pdbx_strand_id
1 'polypeptide(L)'
;MCRSRAIFSSAIRCVRPSRRWTLFQDVLSQFDAQPEGFSPQRAQDELIGQMADMLGVDYDTLALEIDDSESRQRALTSEPAAPMPSAAPVVPAAPAAPVSAPRQPPVSSVPRDTTPVSPAASVAPPPASPEAPQDQHGQRDERLQGHIVTPAPTTERLQSIQRMVADQLGDKLPEFEADALRAIPVQVGGLYPISDVWYVEPGLDAPDRLRVHIAQFAREIGEEAAVADHIEASVGGIGFVCVAPAVDQAKALPAFARAVLTLLHVLSAAPPSANGVDRARLADELAALLHGHGGSTTRLSDAALVKLFRLLRLARRLLDLEAGVAGHEA
;
A
#
# COMPACT_ATOMS: atom_id res chain seq x y z
N MET A 1 -40.66 -5.86 21.47
CA MET A 1 -39.41 -6.28 20.80
C MET A 1 -38.90 -5.23 19.80
N CYS A 2 -39.55 -4.94 18.66
CA CYS A 2 -38.94 -4.05 17.64
C CYS A 2 -38.63 -2.60 18.08
N ARG A 3 -39.38 -2.00 19.04
CA ARG A 3 -39.06 -0.65 19.54
C ARG A 3 -37.83 -0.59 20.44
N SER A 4 -37.52 -1.63 21.22
CA SER A 4 -36.36 -1.64 22.12
C SER A 4 -35.05 -1.71 21.32
N ARG A 5 -34.95 -2.59 20.31
CA ARG A 5 -33.76 -2.74 19.46
C ARG A 5 -33.33 -1.45 18.73
N ALA A 6 -34.29 -0.62 18.31
CA ALA A 6 -34.01 0.66 17.65
C ALA A 6 -33.44 1.71 18.63
N ILE A 7 -33.91 1.71 19.88
CA ILE A 7 -33.37 2.58 20.95
C ILE A 7 -31.96 2.11 21.34
N PHE A 8 -31.73 0.80 21.37
CA PHE A 8 -30.46 0.19 21.79
C PHE A 8 -29.29 0.44 20.83
N SER A 9 -29.50 0.22 19.53
CA SER A 9 -28.50 0.52 18.50
C SER A 9 -28.16 2.01 18.44
N SER A 10 -29.10 2.87 18.84
CA SER A 10 -28.87 4.30 19.05
C SER A 10 -28.04 4.57 20.31
N ALA A 11 -28.34 3.91 21.43
CA ALA A 11 -27.65 4.08 22.72
C ALA A 11 -26.16 3.67 22.66
N ILE A 12 -25.83 2.54 22.02
CA ILE A 12 -24.43 2.10 21.82
C ILE A 12 -23.66 3.08 20.89
N ARG A 13 -24.35 3.79 19.99
CA ARG A 13 -23.79 4.92 19.21
C ARG A 13 -23.76 6.25 19.97
N CYS A 14 -24.51 6.38 21.07
CA CYS A 14 -24.63 7.62 21.85
C CYS A 14 -23.53 7.77 22.90
N VAL A 15 -22.85 6.68 23.27
CA VAL A 15 -21.59 6.73 24.05
C VAL A 15 -20.53 7.44 23.20
N ARG A 16 -20.27 8.72 23.51
CA ARG A 16 -19.24 9.53 22.83
C ARG A 16 -17.90 8.76 22.83
N PRO A 17 -17.11 8.81 21.75
CA PRO A 17 -15.86 8.05 21.63
C PRO A 17 -14.93 8.19 22.85
N SER A 18 -14.81 9.41 23.39
CA SER A 18 -14.02 9.71 24.59
C SER A 18 -14.47 8.96 25.85
N ARG A 19 -15.77 8.66 26.00
CA ARG A 19 -16.31 7.94 27.18
C ARG A 19 -16.13 6.43 27.09
N ARG A 20 -16.10 5.86 25.88
CA ARG A 20 -15.75 4.44 25.69
C ARG A 20 -14.29 4.18 26.06
N TRP A 21 -13.40 5.10 25.72
CA TRP A 21 -11.98 5.01 26.07
C TRP A 21 -11.75 5.06 27.59
N THR A 22 -12.37 6.03 28.30
CA THR A 22 -12.21 6.13 29.76
C THR A 22 -12.75 4.90 30.48
N LEU A 23 -13.94 4.43 30.13
CA LEU A 23 -14.52 3.22 30.76
C LEU A 23 -13.63 1.98 30.57
N PHE A 24 -13.06 1.79 29.38
CA PHE A 24 -12.13 0.68 29.13
C PHE A 24 -10.84 0.81 29.96
N GLN A 25 -10.29 2.01 30.07
CA GLN A 25 -9.12 2.29 30.90
C GLN A 25 -9.41 2.09 32.40
N ASP A 26 -10.57 2.57 32.87
CA ASP A 26 -11.01 2.48 34.27
C ASP A 26 -11.20 1.00 34.68
N VAL A 27 -11.80 0.17 33.82
CA VAL A 27 -11.91 -1.29 34.04
C VAL A 27 -10.53 -1.93 34.11
N LEU A 28 -9.65 -1.72 33.12
CA LEU A 28 -8.32 -2.34 33.12
C LEU A 28 -7.47 -1.92 34.33
N SER A 29 -7.56 -0.66 34.77
CA SER A 29 -6.80 -0.15 35.91
C SER A 29 -7.07 -0.89 37.23
N GLN A 30 -8.25 -1.53 37.35
CA GLN A 30 -8.59 -2.36 38.52
C GLN A 30 -7.84 -3.70 38.55
N PHE A 31 -7.31 -4.15 37.41
CA PHE A 31 -6.56 -5.40 37.30
C PHE A 31 -5.03 -5.17 37.33
N ASP A 32 -4.55 -3.95 37.06
CA ASP A 32 -3.12 -3.58 37.10
C ASP A 32 -2.45 -3.86 38.46
N ALA A 33 -3.23 -3.90 39.55
CA ALA A 33 -2.72 -4.12 40.90
C ALA A 33 -2.34 -5.58 41.22
N GLN A 34 -2.78 -6.58 40.43
CA GLN A 34 -2.50 -8.00 40.68
C GLN A 34 -2.28 -8.80 39.37
N PRO A 35 -1.04 -8.85 38.83
CA PRO A 35 -0.76 -9.50 37.55
C PRO A 35 -0.99 -11.02 37.57
N GLU A 36 -0.81 -11.69 38.71
CA GLU A 36 -0.93 -13.15 38.86
C GLU A 36 -2.39 -13.66 38.85
N GLY A 37 -3.39 -12.77 38.77
CA GLY A 37 -4.82 -13.09 38.83
C GLY A 37 -5.64 -12.62 37.62
N PHE A 38 -4.99 -12.19 36.53
CA PHE A 38 -5.68 -11.64 35.36
C PHE A 38 -6.48 -12.72 34.62
N SER A 39 -7.80 -12.60 34.62
CA SER A 39 -8.71 -13.38 33.78
C SER A 39 -9.35 -12.47 32.73
N PRO A 40 -9.15 -12.72 31.42
CA PRO A 40 -9.78 -11.91 30.38
C PRO A 40 -11.30 -12.00 30.41
N GLN A 41 -11.86 -13.14 30.83
CA GLN A 41 -13.29 -13.31 31.03
C GLN A 41 -13.81 -12.40 32.15
N ARG A 42 -13.11 -12.33 33.29
CA ARG A 42 -13.49 -11.43 34.40
C ARG A 42 -13.40 -9.95 34.00
N ALA A 43 -12.42 -9.57 33.19
CA ALA A 43 -12.30 -8.21 32.65
C ALA A 43 -13.42 -7.89 31.64
N GLN A 44 -13.83 -8.88 30.83
CA GLN A 44 -14.98 -8.77 29.92
C GLN A 44 -16.30 -8.65 30.69
N ASP A 45 -16.53 -9.47 31.72
CA ASP A 45 -17.72 -9.42 32.57
C ASP A 45 -17.85 -8.04 33.26
N GLU A 46 -16.76 -7.52 33.83
CA GLU A 46 -16.73 -6.18 34.46
C GLU A 46 -17.00 -5.06 33.44
N LEU A 47 -16.42 -5.16 32.23
CA LEU A 47 -16.67 -4.21 31.13
C LEU A 47 -18.14 -4.21 30.68
N ILE A 48 -18.75 -5.40 30.55
CA ILE A 48 -20.16 -5.55 30.19
C ILE A 48 -21.06 -5.02 31.33
N GLY A 49 -20.72 -5.29 32.59
CA GLY A 49 -21.42 -4.75 33.76
C GLY A 49 -21.44 -3.22 33.79
N GLN A 50 -20.29 -2.56 33.67
CA GLN A 50 -20.23 -1.10 33.65
C GLN A 50 -20.88 -0.47 32.39
N MET A 51 -20.87 -1.18 31.25
CA MET A 51 -21.63 -0.78 30.08
C MET A 51 -23.14 -0.93 30.29
N ALA A 52 -23.59 -1.99 30.96
CA ALA A 52 -24.98 -2.24 31.30
C ALA A 52 -25.53 -1.15 32.24
N ASP A 53 -24.79 -0.81 33.31
CA ASP A 53 -25.11 0.30 34.22
C ASP A 53 -25.16 1.66 33.51
N MET A 54 -24.18 1.96 32.65
CA MET A 54 -24.13 3.23 31.92
C MET A 54 -25.26 3.38 30.88
N LEU A 55 -25.71 2.26 30.29
CA LEU A 55 -26.79 2.23 29.31
C LEU A 55 -28.19 2.07 29.96
N GLY A 56 -28.25 1.67 31.24
CA GLY A 56 -29.49 1.40 31.99
C GLY A 56 -30.17 0.09 31.56
N VAL A 57 -29.40 -0.99 31.46
CA VAL A 57 -29.81 -2.26 30.84
C VAL A 57 -29.42 -3.44 31.73
N ASP A 58 -30.20 -4.51 31.71
CA ASP A 58 -29.83 -5.77 32.35
C ASP A 58 -28.60 -6.42 31.69
N TYR A 59 -27.65 -6.87 32.51
CA TYR A 59 -26.40 -7.54 32.09
C TYR A 59 -26.64 -8.66 31.07
N ASP A 60 -27.55 -9.59 31.39
CA ASP A 60 -27.84 -10.76 30.54
C ASP A 60 -28.33 -10.35 29.14
N THR A 61 -29.09 -9.25 29.05
CA THR A 61 -29.57 -8.74 27.75
C THR A 61 -28.41 -8.18 26.92
N LEU A 62 -27.51 -7.42 27.55
CA LEU A 62 -26.35 -6.84 26.86
C LEU A 62 -25.35 -7.92 26.45
N ALA A 63 -25.07 -8.91 27.30
CA ALA A 63 -24.21 -10.05 26.99
C ALA A 63 -24.74 -10.86 25.79
N LEU A 64 -26.03 -11.22 25.80
CA LEU A 64 -26.66 -11.94 24.69
C LEU A 64 -26.67 -11.15 23.38
N GLU A 65 -26.81 -9.82 23.41
CA GLU A 65 -26.72 -9.00 22.18
C GLU A 65 -25.28 -8.86 21.67
N ILE A 66 -24.27 -8.90 22.55
CA ILE A 66 -22.85 -8.94 22.15
C ILE A 66 -22.53 -10.28 21.49
N ASP A 67 -22.98 -11.41 22.06
CA ASP A 67 -22.77 -12.74 21.50
C ASP A 67 -23.55 -12.98 20.18
N ASP A 68 -24.80 -12.49 20.05
CA ASP A 68 -25.56 -12.50 18.79
C ASP A 68 -24.87 -11.61 17.74
N SER A 69 -24.26 -10.50 18.16
CA SER A 69 -23.50 -9.62 17.26
C SER A 69 -22.19 -10.26 16.80
N GLU A 70 -21.41 -10.87 17.70
CA GLU A 70 -20.16 -11.53 17.37
C GLU A 70 -20.39 -12.79 16.54
N SER A 71 -21.37 -13.62 16.91
CA SER A 71 -21.72 -14.83 16.13
C SER A 71 -22.23 -14.49 14.73
N ARG A 72 -22.97 -13.38 14.56
CA ARG A 72 -23.32 -12.85 13.22
C ARG A 72 -22.13 -12.29 12.47
N GLN A 73 -21.24 -11.54 13.13
CA GLN A 73 -20.02 -11.06 12.48
C GLN A 73 -19.18 -12.24 11.99
N ARG A 74 -18.95 -13.24 12.85
CA ARG A 74 -18.31 -14.51 12.48
C ARG A 74 -19.04 -15.17 11.32
N ALA A 75 -20.37 -15.33 11.36
CA ALA A 75 -21.13 -15.93 10.26
C ALA A 75 -21.16 -15.13 8.94
N LEU A 76 -20.89 -13.81 8.99
CA LEU A 76 -20.75 -12.94 7.81
C LEU A 76 -19.32 -12.91 7.27
N THR A 77 -18.31 -13.14 8.11
CA THR A 77 -16.89 -13.26 7.71
C THR A 77 -16.45 -14.70 7.43
N SER A 78 -17.21 -15.69 7.89
CA SER A 78 -17.03 -17.10 7.53
C SER A 78 -17.62 -17.34 6.15
N GLU A 79 -16.84 -17.98 5.27
CA GLU A 79 -17.36 -18.45 3.99
C GLU A 79 -18.47 -19.51 4.23
N PRO A 80 -19.59 -19.48 3.49
CA PRO A 80 -20.68 -20.44 3.71
C PRO A 80 -20.23 -21.87 3.45
N ALA A 81 -20.02 -22.64 4.52
CA ALA A 81 -19.74 -24.07 4.41
C ALA A 81 -20.89 -24.76 3.67
N ALA A 82 -20.58 -25.35 2.51
CA ALA A 82 -21.53 -26.14 1.74
C ALA A 82 -22.11 -27.26 2.62
N PRO A 83 -23.42 -27.56 2.53
CA PRO A 83 -24.05 -28.54 3.40
C PRO A 83 -23.45 -29.92 3.17
N MET A 84 -22.69 -30.42 4.15
CA MET A 84 -22.23 -31.81 4.14
C MET A 84 -23.45 -32.74 4.20
N PRO A 85 -23.54 -33.76 3.33
CA PRO A 85 -24.64 -34.72 3.40
C PRO A 85 -24.55 -35.52 4.70
N SER A 86 -25.71 -35.70 5.33
CA SER A 86 -25.84 -36.42 6.61
C SER A 86 -25.22 -37.82 6.56
N ALA A 87 -24.44 -38.18 7.57
CA ALA A 87 -23.87 -39.51 7.71
C ALA A 87 -24.97 -40.56 7.97
N ALA A 88 -25.13 -41.50 7.05
CA ALA A 88 -25.90 -42.72 7.30
C ALA A 88 -25.07 -43.69 8.18
N PRO A 89 -25.70 -44.45 9.09
CA PRO A 89 -24.96 -45.32 10.01
C PRO A 89 -24.46 -46.63 9.37
N VAL A 90 -23.29 -47.05 9.87
CA VAL A 90 -22.67 -48.40 9.96
C VAL A 90 -23.67 -49.59 9.82
N VAL A 91 -23.41 -50.76 9.22
CA VAL A 91 -22.26 -51.72 9.30
C VAL A 91 -22.22 -52.64 8.01
N PRO A 92 -21.43 -53.75 7.85
CA PRO A 92 -20.77 -54.06 6.56
C PRO A 92 -21.14 -55.42 5.90
N ALA A 93 -20.34 -55.77 4.87
CA ALA A 93 -20.15 -57.08 4.20
C ALA A 93 -20.85 -57.30 2.82
N ALA A 94 -20.12 -57.98 1.94
CA ALA A 94 -20.47 -58.35 0.56
C ALA A 94 -20.83 -59.85 0.47
N PRO A 95 -20.94 -60.52 -0.71
CA PRO A 95 -21.15 -60.07 -2.09
C PRO A 95 -22.31 -60.81 -2.82
N ALA A 96 -22.63 -60.45 -4.08
CA ALA A 96 -22.83 -61.35 -5.25
C ALA A 96 -23.61 -60.70 -6.42
N ALA A 97 -23.24 -61.06 -7.66
CA ALA A 97 -24.06 -60.90 -8.88
C ALA A 97 -24.71 -62.27 -9.23
N PRO A 98 -25.68 -62.40 -10.17
CA PRO A 98 -25.34 -62.38 -11.62
C PRO A 98 -26.43 -61.96 -12.66
N VAL A 99 -25.95 -61.38 -13.77
CA VAL A 99 -26.23 -61.63 -15.21
C VAL A 99 -27.58 -62.22 -15.70
N SER A 100 -28.26 -61.52 -16.64
CA SER A 100 -28.73 -61.95 -18.00
C SER A 100 -29.65 -60.86 -18.63
N ALA A 101 -29.41 -60.19 -19.77
CA ALA A 101 -29.28 -60.62 -21.19
C ALA A 101 -30.63 -60.96 -21.90
N PRO A 102 -30.78 -60.88 -23.25
CA PRO A 102 -30.22 -59.94 -24.27
C PRO A 102 -31.24 -59.52 -25.39
N ARG A 103 -30.87 -58.63 -26.34
CA ARG A 103 -31.15 -58.72 -27.82
C ARG A 103 -30.58 -57.53 -28.65
N GLN A 104 -30.40 -57.78 -29.96
CA GLN A 104 -29.72 -56.99 -31.03
C GLN A 104 -30.34 -57.42 -32.41
N PRO A 105 -29.90 -56.98 -33.62
CA PRO A 105 -29.40 -55.70 -34.17
C PRO A 105 -30.21 -55.36 -35.48
N PRO A 106 -29.70 -55.03 -36.72
CA PRO A 106 -28.52 -54.27 -37.24
C PRO A 106 -28.81 -53.25 -38.40
N VAL A 107 -27.80 -52.45 -38.82
CA VAL A 107 -27.23 -52.25 -40.21
C VAL A 107 -26.07 -51.21 -40.14
N SER A 108 -24.82 -51.49 -40.56
CA SER A 108 -24.20 -51.37 -41.92
C SER A 108 -24.19 -49.95 -42.53
N SER A 109 -23.14 -49.40 -43.18
CA SER A 109 -21.91 -49.96 -43.81
C SER A 109 -20.78 -48.92 -44.03
N VAL A 110 -19.64 -49.35 -44.62
CA VAL A 110 -18.37 -48.64 -44.95
C VAL A 110 -17.87 -49.17 -46.35
N PRO A 111 -16.70 -48.84 -47.00
CA PRO A 111 -15.46 -48.12 -46.59
C PRO A 111 -14.76 -47.21 -47.68
N ARG A 112 -13.49 -46.81 -47.42
CA ARG A 112 -12.34 -46.58 -48.38
C ARG A 112 -12.29 -45.28 -49.25
N ASP A 113 -11.15 -44.75 -49.71
CA ASP A 113 -9.70 -45.09 -49.54
C ASP A 113 -8.74 -43.87 -49.79
N THR A 114 -7.43 -44.11 -49.68
CA THR A 114 -6.25 -43.29 -50.12
C THR A 114 -5.71 -42.16 -49.21
N THR A 115 -4.55 -42.47 -48.61
CA THR A 115 -3.50 -41.60 -48.05
C THR A 115 -2.45 -41.28 -49.16
N PRO A 116 -1.26 -40.65 -48.93
CA PRO A 116 -0.67 -40.10 -47.70
C PRO A 116 0.01 -38.70 -47.81
N VAL A 117 0.38 -38.10 -46.67
CA VAL A 117 1.77 -37.75 -46.31
C VAL A 117 1.82 -37.29 -44.84
N SER A 118 2.85 -37.74 -44.13
CA SER A 118 3.28 -37.33 -42.78
C SER A 118 4.82 -37.16 -42.86
N PRO A 119 5.55 -36.50 -41.93
CA PRO A 119 5.42 -36.76 -40.48
C PRO A 119 5.62 -35.59 -39.49
N ALA A 120 5.09 -35.81 -38.30
CA ALA A 120 5.64 -35.54 -36.96
C ALA A 120 6.59 -34.35 -36.70
N ALA A 121 6.25 -33.58 -35.65
CA ALA A 121 7.07 -33.58 -34.43
C ALA A 121 6.18 -33.27 -33.20
N SER A 122 6.26 -34.12 -32.17
CA SER A 122 5.76 -33.80 -30.84
C SER A 122 6.82 -32.94 -30.13
N VAL A 123 6.42 -31.82 -29.54
CA VAL A 123 7.32 -31.00 -28.70
C VAL A 123 6.84 -31.06 -27.25
N ALA A 124 7.79 -31.34 -26.38
CA ALA A 124 7.61 -31.52 -24.94
C ALA A 124 7.11 -30.24 -24.23
N PRO A 125 6.63 -30.34 -22.97
CA PRO A 125 6.53 -29.17 -22.10
C PRO A 125 7.88 -28.41 -22.04
N PRO A 126 7.86 -27.08 -21.85
CA PRO A 126 9.09 -26.30 -21.81
C PRO A 126 9.99 -26.78 -20.67
N PRO A 127 11.32 -26.91 -20.89
CA PRO A 127 12.25 -27.22 -19.81
C PRO A 127 12.25 -26.07 -18.80
N ALA A 128 12.59 -26.39 -17.55
CA ALA A 128 12.84 -25.39 -16.52
C ALA A 128 13.85 -24.34 -17.02
N SER A 129 13.61 -23.07 -16.71
CA SER A 129 14.47 -21.96 -17.11
C SER A 129 15.93 -22.23 -16.74
N PRO A 130 16.89 -22.01 -17.66
CA PRO A 130 18.30 -22.04 -17.28
C PRO A 130 18.57 -20.92 -16.26
N GLU A 131 19.44 -21.19 -15.30
CA GLU A 131 19.87 -20.23 -14.29
C GLU A 131 20.30 -18.92 -14.96
N ALA A 132 19.75 -17.79 -14.51
CA ALA A 132 20.14 -16.50 -15.05
C ALA A 132 21.64 -16.27 -14.77
N PRO A 133 22.43 -15.78 -15.75
CA PRO A 133 23.87 -15.58 -15.57
C PRO A 133 24.16 -14.72 -14.32
N GLN A 134 25.27 -15.03 -13.64
CA GLN A 134 25.58 -14.49 -12.31
C GLN A 134 25.56 -12.95 -12.25
N ASP A 135 25.90 -12.26 -13.34
CA ASP A 135 25.80 -10.80 -13.47
C ASP A 135 24.38 -10.25 -13.23
N GLN A 136 23.34 -10.98 -13.65
CA GLN A 136 21.94 -10.60 -13.43
C GLN A 136 21.50 -10.82 -11.97
N HIS A 137 22.12 -11.77 -11.26
CA HIS A 137 21.88 -11.95 -9.83
C HIS A 137 22.54 -10.82 -9.04
N GLY A 138 23.80 -10.49 -9.31
CA GLY A 138 24.49 -9.35 -8.68
C GLY A 138 23.74 -8.02 -8.86
N GLN A 139 23.27 -7.71 -10.07
CA GLN A 139 22.47 -6.50 -10.32
C GLN A 139 21.11 -6.49 -9.61
N ARG A 140 20.48 -7.66 -9.40
CA ARG A 140 19.25 -7.77 -8.59
C ARG A 140 19.53 -7.53 -7.13
N ASP A 141 20.61 -8.10 -6.60
CA ASP A 141 21.00 -7.94 -5.20
C ASP A 141 21.38 -6.49 -4.90
N GLU A 142 22.14 -5.82 -5.76
CA GLU A 142 22.42 -4.38 -5.67
C GLU A 142 21.13 -3.53 -5.69
N ARG A 143 20.18 -3.87 -6.57
CA ARG A 143 18.89 -3.17 -6.65
C ARG A 143 18.02 -3.40 -5.41
N LEU A 144 18.03 -4.61 -4.85
CA LEU A 144 17.40 -4.94 -3.57
C LEU A 144 17.98 -4.12 -2.42
N GLN A 145 19.31 -4.08 -2.28
CA GLN A 145 19.97 -3.28 -1.25
C GLN A 145 19.64 -1.79 -1.37
N GLY A 146 19.52 -1.27 -2.60
CA GLY A 146 19.08 0.10 -2.86
C GLY A 146 17.66 0.45 -2.38
N HIS A 147 16.81 -0.55 -2.08
CA HIS A 147 15.46 -0.38 -1.54
C HIS A 147 15.39 -0.54 -0.01
N ILE A 148 16.42 -1.11 0.63
CA ILE A 148 16.46 -1.35 2.06
C ILE A 148 17.04 -0.12 2.76
N VAL A 149 16.17 0.82 3.16
CA VAL A 149 16.59 2.02 3.92
C VAL A 149 17.02 1.64 5.35
N THR A 150 16.23 0.80 6.01
CA THR A 150 16.56 0.15 7.29
C THR A 150 15.92 -1.24 7.27
N PRO A 151 16.63 -2.33 7.63
CA PRO A 151 16.02 -3.64 7.78
C PRO A 151 14.92 -3.60 8.86
N ALA A 152 13.69 -3.91 8.49
CA ALA A 152 12.62 -4.07 9.46
C ALA A 152 12.87 -5.37 10.27
N PRO A 153 12.90 -5.34 11.62
CA PRO A 153 13.10 -6.53 12.44
C PRO A 153 11.83 -7.40 12.43
N THR A 154 11.59 -8.09 11.32
CA THR A 154 10.53 -9.09 11.21
C THR A 154 10.99 -10.35 11.94
N THR A 155 10.33 -10.67 13.05
CA THR A 155 10.60 -11.94 13.74
C THR A 155 9.98 -13.10 12.96
N GLU A 156 10.61 -14.28 12.98
CA GLU A 156 10.06 -15.49 12.36
C GLU A 156 8.63 -15.78 12.84
N ARG A 157 8.32 -15.46 14.10
CA ARG A 157 6.98 -15.56 14.68
C ARG A 157 5.98 -14.62 14.01
N LEU A 158 6.34 -13.36 13.73
CA LEU A 158 5.46 -12.43 13.00
C LEU A 158 5.25 -12.89 11.55
N GLN A 159 6.31 -13.31 10.86
CA GLN A 159 6.19 -13.84 9.49
C GLN A 159 5.31 -15.11 9.44
N SER A 160 5.42 -15.99 10.44
CA SER A 160 4.61 -17.20 10.57
C SER A 160 3.13 -16.88 10.83
N ILE A 161 2.84 -15.91 11.72
CA ILE A 161 1.48 -15.41 11.96
C ILE A 161 0.89 -14.79 10.68
N GLN A 162 1.65 -13.93 9.99
CA GLN A 162 1.21 -13.32 8.74
C GLN A 162 0.89 -14.38 7.68
N ARG A 163 1.74 -15.40 7.51
CA ARG A 163 1.54 -16.50 6.57
C ARG A 163 0.28 -17.32 6.90
N MET A 164 0.10 -17.68 8.18
CA MET A 164 -1.09 -18.38 8.65
C MET A 164 -2.39 -17.58 8.43
N VAL A 165 -2.35 -16.26 8.62
CA VAL A 165 -3.50 -15.37 8.37
C VAL A 165 -3.81 -15.29 6.87
N ALA A 166 -2.78 -15.11 6.03
CA ALA A 166 -2.96 -15.06 4.58
C ALA A 166 -3.51 -16.37 4.00
N ASP A 167 -2.97 -17.53 4.43
CA ASP A 167 -3.46 -18.85 4.04
C ASP A 167 -4.94 -19.08 4.44
N GLN A 168 -5.41 -18.46 5.54
CA GLN A 168 -6.82 -18.52 5.98
C GLN A 168 -7.76 -17.57 5.24
N LEU A 169 -7.26 -16.42 4.79
CA LEU A 169 -8.02 -15.40 4.04
C LEU A 169 -7.95 -15.59 2.51
N GLY A 170 -7.11 -16.51 2.03
CA GLY A 170 -6.88 -16.73 0.59
C GLY A 170 -5.99 -15.66 -0.06
N ASP A 171 -5.48 -14.71 0.71
CA ASP A 171 -4.50 -13.72 0.27
C ASP A 171 -3.11 -14.34 0.16
N LYS A 172 -2.26 -13.73 -0.68
CA LYS A 172 -0.82 -14.05 -0.72
C LYS A 172 -0.05 -12.99 0.04
N LEU A 173 0.92 -13.40 0.87
CA LEU A 173 1.84 -12.42 1.43
C LEU A 173 2.60 -11.69 0.31
N PRO A 174 2.74 -10.35 0.37
CA PRO A 174 3.72 -9.66 -0.45
C PRO A 174 5.11 -10.18 -0.10
N GLU A 175 5.85 -10.60 -1.11
CA GLU A 175 7.18 -11.18 -0.97
C GLU A 175 8.19 -10.05 -1.16
N PHE A 176 8.75 -9.54 -0.06
CA PHE A 176 9.54 -8.30 -0.06
C PHE A 176 10.62 -8.26 -1.14
N GLU A 177 11.35 -9.35 -1.38
CA GLU A 177 12.39 -9.40 -2.42
C GLU A 177 11.79 -9.28 -3.83
N ALA A 178 10.67 -9.94 -4.07
CA ALA A 178 9.99 -9.92 -5.36
C ALA A 178 9.24 -8.59 -5.61
N ASP A 179 8.77 -7.93 -4.54
CA ASP A 179 7.98 -6.70 -4.61
C ASP A 179 8.84 -5.42 -4.50
N ALA A 180 9.99 -5.47 -3.83
CA ALA A 180 11.01 -4.41 -3.91
C ALA A 180 11.65 -4.36 -5.31
N LEU A 181 11.87 -5.52 -5.94
CA LEU A 181 12.30 -5.57 -7.36
C LEU A 181 11.19 -5.20 -8.35
N ARG A 182 9.92 -5.33 -7.95
CA ARG A 182 8.75 -4.79 -8.65
C ARG A 182 8.26 -3.50 -8.00
N ALA A 183 9.21 -2.61 -7.67
CA ALA A 183 8.99 -1.33 -7.00
C ALA A 183 7.67 -0.67 -7.42
N ILE A 184 6.86 -0.29 -6.40
CA ILE A 184 5.49 0.24 -6.50
C ILE A 184 5.29 0.95 -7.86
N PRO A 185 4.58 0.34 -8.83
CA PRO A 185 4.66 0.75 -10.23
C PRO A 185 3.87 2.03 -10.49
N VAL A 186 4.47 3.16 -10.12
CA VAL A 186 3.93 4.50 -10.36
C VAL A 186 4.51 5.02 -11.67
N GLN A 187 3.97 4.52 -12.79
CA GLN A 187 4.30 5.02 -14.12
C GLN A 187 3.81 6.46 -14.27
N VAL A 188 4.70 7.40 -13.97
CA VAL A 188 4.47 8.83 -14.20
C VAL A 188 5.24 9.26 -15.43
N GLY A 189 4.48 9.63 -16.46
CA GLY A 189 4.99 10.18 -17.70
C GLY A 189 5.52 11.61 -17.55
N GLY A 190 6.31 12.01 -18.54
CA GLY A 190 7.07 13.24 -18.60
C GLY A 190 8.18 13.08 -19.63
N LEU A 191 9.12 14.03 -19.69
CA LEU A 191 10.31 13.88 -20.53
C LEU A 191 11.22 12.74 -20.02
N TYR A 192 11.20 12.50 -18.71
CA TYR A 192 11.92 11.41 -18.05
C TYR A 192 10.93 10.56 -17.23
N PRO A 193 10.40 9.45 -17.80
CA PRO A 193 9.45 8.58 -17.12
C PRO A 193 10.03 8.01 -15.81
N ILE A 194 9.22 8.05 -14.75
CA ILE A 194 9.59 7.48 -13.46
C ILE A 194 9.06 6.06 -13.39
N SER A 195 9.95 5.09 -13.20
CA SER A 195 9.61 3.68 -12.91
C SER A 195 10.01 3.26 -11.50
N ASP A 196 10.81 4.09 -10.82
CA ASP A 196 11.36 3.83 -9.49
C ASP A 196 11.68 5.18 -8.84
N VAL A 197 11.20 5.41 -7.62
CA VAL A 197 11.48 6.67 -6.90
C VAL A 197 12.88 6.65 -6.28
N TRP A 198 13.33 5.48 -5.80
CA TRP A 198 14.49 5.33 -4.90
C TRP A 198 15.77 4.88 -5.61
N TYR A 199 15.66 3.96 -6.56
CA TYR A 199 16.80 3.47 -7.33
C TYR A 199 17.28 4.53 -8.34
N VAL A 200 18.57 4.84 -8.31
CA VAL A 200 19.21 5.72 -9.30
C VAL A 200 19.99 4.83 -10.26
N GLU A 201 19.63 4.87 -11.54
CA GLU A 201 20.32 4.06 -12.55
C GLU A 201 21.77 4.52 -12.71
N PRO A 202 22.76 3.62 -12.91
CA PRO A 202 24.15 4.01 -13.12
C PRO A 202 24.36 4.97 -14.30
N GLY A 203 23.50 4.90 -15.32
CA GLY A 203 23.51 5.84 -16.45
C GLY A 203 23.02 7.26 -16.11
N LEU A 204 22.33 7.45 -14.99
CA LEU A 204 21.87 8.74 -14.46
C LEU A 204 22.79 9.28 -13.36
N ASP A 205 23.60 8.43 -12.73
CA ASP A 205 24.39 8.70 -11.53
C ASP A 205 25.68 9.52 -11.78
N ALA A 206 25.53 10.68 -12.44
CA ALA A 206 26.59 11.64 -12.67
C ALA A 206 26.07 13.08 -12.43
N PRO A 207 26.85 13.99 -11.81
CA PRO A 207 26.35 15.28 -11.35
C PRO A 207 25.57 16.08 -12.40
N ASP A 208 26.11 16.23 -13.60
CA ASP A 208 25.45 17.00 -14.67
C ASP A 208 24.15 16.35 -15.16
N ARG A 209 24.09 15.00 -15.20
CA ARG A 209 22.89 14.25 -15.59
C ARG A 209 21.80 14.38 -14.52
N LEU A 210 22.17 14.31 -13.24
CA LEU A 210 21.28 14.53 -12.11
C LEU A 210 20.68 15.95 -12.18
N ARG A 211 21.51 16.99 -12.34
CA ARG A 211 21.04 18.39 -12.45
C ARG A 211 20.03 18.58 -13.58
N VAL A 212 20.26 18.00 -14.76
CA VAL A 212 19.31 18.05 -15.89
C VAL A 212 17.96 17.42 -15.54
N HIS A 213 17.94 16.25 -14.87
CA HIS A 213 16.70 15.58 -14.50
C HIS A 213 15.96 16.29 -13.36
N ILE A 214 16.68 16.80 -12.34
CA ILE A 214 16.12 17.61 -11.25
C ILE A 214 15.45 18.87 -11.83
N ALA A 215 16.12 19.57 -12.75
CA ALA A 215 15.57 20.75 -13.42
C ALA A 215 14.32 20.46 -14.24
N GLN A 216 14.28 19.30 -14.91
CA GLN A 216 13.12 18.89 -15.68
C GLN A 216 11.94 18.53 -14.78
N PHE A 217 12.15 17.79 -13.69
CA PHE A 217 11.08 17.52 -12.73
C PHE A 217 10.57 18.81 -12.07
N ALA A 218 11.45 19.77 -11.75
CA ALA A 218 11.03 21.08 -11.25
C ALA A 218 10.11 21.81 -12.26
N ARG A 219 10.49 21.86 -13.54
CA ARG A 219 9.64 22.43 -14.61
C ARG A 219 8.31 21.70 -14.75
N GLU A 220 8.30 20.37 -14.76
CA GLU A 220 7.07 19.59 -14.89
C GLU A 220 6.12 19.72 -13.68
N ILE A 221 6.64 19.99 -12.48
CA ILE A 221 5.84 20.35 -11.31
C ILE A 221 5.31 21.79 -11.44
N GLY A 222 6.12 22.71 -11.97
CA GLY A 222 5.70 24.08 -12.25
C GLY A 222 4.64 24.19 -13.36
N GLU A 223 4.67 23.30 -14.35
CA GLU A 223 3.71 23.19 -15.45
C GLU A 223 2.28 22.98 -14.92
N GLU A 224 2.10 22.06 -13.98
CA GLU A 224 0.81 21.76 -13.33
C GLU A 224 0.19 23.00 -12.66
N ALA A 225 1.03 23.91 -12.18
CA ALA A 225 0.61 25.13 -11.50
C ALA A 225 0.74 26.39 -12.36
N ALA A 226 1.01 26.25 -13.67
CA ALA A 226 1.23 27.33 -14.64
C ALA A 226 2.33 28.34 -14.23
N VAL A 227 3.43 27.84 -13.66
CA VAL A 227 4.62 28.62 -13.24
C VAL A 227 5.94 28.09 -13.82
N ALA A 228 5.89 27.20 -14.82
CA ALA A 228 7.09 26.63 -15.46
C ALA A 228 8.05 27.71 -16.02
N ASP A 229 7.51 28.81 -16.55
CA ASP A 229 8.26 29.97 -17.06
C ASP A 229 9.15 30.66 -15.99
N HIS A 230 8.90 30.41 -14.70
CA HIS A 230 9.72 30.92 -13.61
C HIS A 230 10.84 29.95 -13.19
N ILE A 231 11.07 28.84 -13.92
CA ILE A 231 11.99 27.76 -13.53
C ILE A 231 13.08 27.55 -14.59
N GLU A 232 14.23 28.19 -14.35
CA GLU A 232 15.38 28.14 -15.24
C GLU A 232 16.32 26.99 -14.88
N ALA A 233 16.93 26.36 -15.90
CA ALA A 233 17.98 25.37 -15.69
C ALA A 233 19.27 26.08 -15.21
N SER A 234 19.98 25.46 -14.28
CA SER A 234 21.23 25.96 -13.71
C SER A 234 22.29 24.87 -13.70
N VAL A 235 23.55 25.25 -13.94
CA VAL A 235 24.69 24.35 -13.72
C VAL A 235 25.13 24.31 -12.26
N GLY A 236 24.66 25.24 -11.44
CA GLY A 236 24.95 25.32 -10.00
C GLY A 236 23.81 24.83 -9.11
N GLY A 237 24.15 24.52 -7.85
CA GLY A 237 23.21 23.93 -6.90
C GLY A 237 22.65 22.60 -7.41
N ILE A 238 21.37 22.34 -7.12
CA ILE A 238 20.73 21.08 -7.51
C ILE A 238 20.30 21.01 -8.99
N GLY A 239 20.52 22.07 -9.79
CA GLY A 239 20.28 22.04 -11.24
C GLY A 239 19.23 23.02 -11.77
N PHE A 240 18.52 23.75 -10.90
CA PHE A 240 17.58 24.79 -11.32
C PHE A 240 17.57 25.97 -10.35
N VAL A 241 17.01 27.09 -10.79
CA VAL A 241 16.70 28.27 -9.98
C VAL A 241 15.29 28.76 -10.28
N CYS A 242 14.61 29.32 -9.29
CA CYS A 242 13.29 29.93 -9.47
C CYS A 242 13.40 31.46 -9.52
N VAL A 243 13.06 32.05 -10.67
CA VAL A 243 13.06 33.50 -10.88
C VAL A 243 11.88 34.11 -10.13
N ALA A 244 12.14 35.18 -9.37
CA ALA A 244 11.07 35.88 -8.66
C ALA A 244 10.14 36.62 -9.66
N PRO A 245 8.83 36.35 -9.67
CA PRO A 245 7.89 37.10 -10.50
C PRO A 245 7.86 38.58 -10.09
N ALA A 246 7.53 39.47 -11.03
CA ALA A 246 7.33 40.88 -10.72
C ALA A 246 6.22 41.03 -9.66
N VAL A 247 6.33 42.04 -8.77
CA VAL A 247 5.44 42.19 -7.60
C VAL A 247 3.95 42.13 -7.95
N ASP A 248 3.55 42.67 -9.09
CA ASP A 248 2.15 42.66 -9.54
C ASP A 248 1.73 41.30 -10.12
N GLN A 249 2.62 40.57 -10.80
CA GLN A 249 2.41 39.17 -11.19
C GLN A 249 2.31 38.27 -9.95
N ALA A 250 3.19 38.47 -8.96
CA ALA A 250 3.21 37.70 -7.71
C ALA A 250 1.90 37.82 -6.92
N LYS A 251 1.21 38.97 -7.01
CA LYS A 251 -0.14 39.18 -6.45
C LYS A 251 -1.23 38.51 -7.30
N ALA A 252 -1.10 38.52 -8.63
CA ALA A 252 -2.05 37.92 -9.55
C ALA A 252 -2.03 36.37 -9.55
N LEU A 253 -0.92 35.74 -9.15
CA LEU A 253 -0.80 34.28 -9.10
C LEU A 253 -1.88 33.62 -8.20
N PRO A 254 -2.51 32.52 -8.64
CA PRO A 254 -3.32 31.66 -7.78
C PRO A 254 -2.57 31.18 -6.54
N ALA A 255 -3.30 30.85 -5.47
CA ALA A 255 -2.68 30.34 -4.23
C ALA A 255 -1.83 29.08 -4.47
N PHE A 256 -2.35 28.11 -5.25
CA PHE A 256 -1.64 26.90 -5.64
C PHE A 256 -0.34 27.20 -6.41
N ALA A 257 -0.41 28.04 -7.45
CA ALA A 257 0.73 28.50 -8.24
C ALA A 257 1.83 29.13 -7.37
N ARG A 258 1.43 29.99 -6.42
CA ARG A 258 2.35 30.64 -5.47
C ARG A 258 2.97 29.64 -4.49
N ALA A 259 2.20 28.68 -3.97
CA ALA A 259 2.68 27.65 -3.06
C ALA A 259 3.71 26.74 -3.75
N VAL A 260 3.42 26.27 -4.97
CA VAL A 260 4.34 25.47 -5.79
C VAL A 260 5.64 26.21 -6.09
N LEU A 261 5.55 27.47 -6.55
CA LEU A 261 6.74 28.26 -6.83
C LEU A 261 7.58 28.54 -5.57
N THR A 262 6.92 28.77 -4.42
CA THR A 262 7.62 28.99 -3.14
C THR A 262 8.33 27.72 -2.66
N LEU A 263 7.68 26.55 -2.77
CA LEU A 263 8.30 25.25 -2.49
C LEU A 263 9.54 25.02 -3.36
N LEU A 264 9.41 25.15 -4.68
CA LEU A 264 10.51 24.91 -5.62
C LEU A 264 11.65 25.92 -5.42
N HIS A 265 11.35 27.20 -5.15
CA HIS A 265 12.37 28.19 -4.83
C HIS A 265 13.13 27.85 -3.54
N VAL A 266 12.44 27.40 -2.48
CA VAL A 266 13.10 26.94 -1.25
C VAL A 266 13.98 25.70 -1.50
N LEU A 267 13.54 24.76 -2.34
CA LEU A 267 14.32 23.57 -2.69
C LEU A 267 15.55 23.87 -3.56
N SER A 268 15.49 24.91 -4.40
CA SER A 268 16.62 25.29 -5.28
C SER A 268 17.89 25.70 -4.52
N ALA A 269 17.79 25.98 -3.22
CA ALA A 269 18.86 26.47 -2.35
C ALA A 269 19.55 27.77 -2.85
N ALA A 270 18.88 28.51 -3.75
CA ALA A 270 19.33 29.83 -4.18
C ALA A 270 19.53 30.78 -2.97
N PRO A 271 20.53 31.69 -3.01
CA PRO A 271 20.70 32.67 -1.95
C PRO A 271 19.41 33.49 -1.80
N PRO A 272 18.98 33.80 -0.55
CA PRO A 272 17.69 34.45 -0.32
C PRO A 272 17.61 35.77 -1.06
N SER A 273 16.76 35.83 -2.09
CA SER A 273 16.57 37.05 -2.85
C SER A 273 16.04 38.17 -1.95
N ALA A 274 16.46 39.41 -2.22
CA ALA A 274 16.03 40.58 -1.45
C ALA A 274 14.50 40.80 -1.47
N ASN A 275 13.79 40.14 -2.38
CA ASN A 275 12.34 40.20 -2.54
C ASN A 275 11.57 39.18 -1.68
N GLY A 276 12.23 38.49 -0.75
CA GLY A 276 11.58 37.84 0.39
C GLY A 276 10.80 36.57 0.02
N VAL A 277 11.49 35.43 0.05
CA VAL A 277 10.82 34.12 0.13
C VAL A 277 10.08 34.06 1.46
N ASP A 278 8.75 34.09 1.41
CA ASP A 278 7.92 34.03 2.60
C ASP A 278 7.86 32.60 3.16
N ARG A 279 8.91 32.24 3.90
CA ARG A 279 9.06 30.92 4.53
C ARG A 279 7.96 30.62 5.56
N ALA A 280 7.40 31.66 6.20
CA ALA A 280 6.28 31.49 7.12
C ALA A 280 5.03 31.06 6.35
N ARG A 281 4.71 31.77 5.27
CA ARG A 281 3.63 31.43 4.36
C ARG A 281 3.77 30.04 3.72
N LEU A 282 4.98 29.59 3.40
CA LEU A 282 5.19 28.21 2.93
C LEU A 282 4.75 27.19 3.99
N ALA A 283 5.04 27.44 5.28
CA ALA A 283 4.60 26.55 6.35
C ALA A 283 3.07 26.47 6.46
N ASP A 284 2.37 27.58 6.22
CA ASP A 284 0.90 27.63 6.17
C ASP A 284 0.33 26.92 4.93
N GLU A 285 0.96 27.08 3.76
CA GLU A 285 0.49 26.55 2.47
C GLU A 285 0.85 25.06 2.25
N LEU A 286 1.86 24.50 2.93
CA LEU A 286 2.35 23.12 2.75
C LEU A 286 1.28 22.04 2.99
N ALA A 287 0.44 22.17 4.02
CA ALA A 287 -0.59 21.19 4.33
C ALA A 287 -1.72 21.16 3.27
N ALA A 288 -2.03 22.32 2.68
CA ALA A 288 -2.93 22.40 1.53
C ALA A 288 -2.27 21.79 0.29
N LEU A 289 -1.00 22.11 0.04
CA LEU A 289 -0.25 21.67 -1.14
C LEU A 289 -0.01 20.15 -1.20
N LEU A 290 0.26 19.51 -0.06
CA LEU A 290 0.61 18.08 -0.01
C LEU A 290 -0.59 17.17 0.33
N HIS A 291 -1.54 17.63 1.13
CA HIS A 291 -2.68 16.79 1.59
C HIS A 291 -4.05 17.26 1.07
N GLY A 292 -4.16 18.45 0.49
CA GLY A 292 -5.45 19.05 0.11
C GLY A 292 -6.28 19.53 1.30
N HIS A 293 -5.63 19.90 2.41
CA HIS A 293 -6.34 20.53 3.52
C HIS A 293 -6.92 21.88 3.07
N GLY A 294 -8.25 21.98 3.02
CA GLY A 294 -8.97 23.12 2.44
C GLY A 294 -9.56 22.89 1.04
N GLY A 295 -9.24 21.77 0.37
CA GLY A 295 -9.83 21.39 -0.93
C GLY A 295 -8.89 20.57 -1.82
N SER A 296 -9.44 19.81 -2.76
CA SER A 296 -8.65 19.05 -3.73
C SER A 296 -8.05 19.91 -4.86
N THR A 297 -8.46 21.17 -4.99
CA THR A 297 -7.99 22.11 -6.02
C THR A 297 -6.71 22.85 -5.65
N THR A 298 -6.17 22.62 -4.45
CA THR A 298 -4.96 23.28 -3.93
C THR A 298 -3.82 22.31 -3.64
N ARG A 299 -3.98 21.01 -3.95
CA ARG A 299 -2.95 19.98 -3.76
C ARG A 299 -2.25 19.63 -5.08
N LEU A 300 -1.00 19.21 -5.00
CA LEU A 300 -0.30 18.54 -6.10
C LEU A 300 -1.03 17.25 -6.50
N SER A 301 -1.01 16.94 -7.79
CA SER A 301 -1.40 15.62 -8.30
C SER A 301 -0.45 14.53 -7.81
N ASP A 302 -0.91 13.29 -7.78
CA ASP A 302 -0.06 12.14 -7.45
C ASP A 302 1.14 12.04 -8.41
N ALA A 303 0.98 12.48 -9.67
CA ALA A 303 2.07 12.56 -10.65
C ALA A 303 3.11 13.62 -10.27
N ALA A 304 2.70 14.82 -9.85
CA ALA A 304 3.63 15.84 -9.38
C ALA A 304 4.27 15.49 -8.03
N LEU A 305 3.56 14.79 -7.13
CA LEU A 305 4.14 14.25 -5.89
C LEU A 305 5.25 13.24 -6.18
N VAL A 306 5.06 12.32 -7.13
CA VAL A 306 6.08 11.34 -7.53
C VAL A 306 7.30 12.04 -8.15
N LYS A 307 7.08 13.06 -8.99
CA LYS A 307 8.15 13.92 -9.53
C LYS A 307 8.88 14.67 -8.41
N LEU A 308 8.18 15.16 -7.38
CA LEU A 308 8.77 15.83 -6.23
C LEU A 308 9.63 14.88 -5.39
N PHE A 309 9.15 13.67 -5.08
CA PHE A 309 9.95 12.66 -4.38
C PHE A 309 11.16 12.22 -5.21
N ARG A 310 11.02 12.07 -6.53
CA ARG A 310 12.15 11.75 -7.42
C ARG A 310 13.17 12.88 -7.46
N LEU A 311 12.72 14.14 -7.58
CA LEU A 311 13.55 15.34 -7.50
C LEU A 311 14.37 15.35 -6.21
N LEU A 312 13.72 15.13 -5.05
CA LEU A 312 14.39 15.05 -3.75
C LEU A 312 15.41 13.91 -3.67
N ARG A 313 15.10 12.72 -4.24
CA ARG A 313 16.02 11.58 -4.26
C ARG A 313 17.28 11.88 -5.08
N LEU A 314 17.13 12.46 -6.26
CA LEU A 314 18.24 12.83 -7.14
C LEU A 314 19.07 13.98 -6.55
N ALA A 315 18.42 14.99 -5.96
CA ALA A 315 19.09 16.10 -5.28
C ALA A 315 19.96 15.62 -4.11
N ARG A 316 19.47 14.67 -3.30
CA ARG A 316 20.29 14.04 -2.24
C ARG A 316 21.48 13.29 -2.82
N ARG A 317 21.27 12.48 -3.86
CA ARG A 317 22.38 11.74 -4.50
C ARG A 317 23.44 12.66 -5.08
N LEU A 318 23.03 13.78 -5.68
CA LEU A 318 23.95 14.80 -6.18
C LEU A 318 24.84 15.37 -5.06
N LEU A 319 24.24 15.74 -3.92
CA LEU A 319 24.99 16.24 -2.75
C LEU A 319 25.92 15.18 -2.16
N ASP A 320 25.50 13.91 -2.12
CA ASP A 320 26.34 12.79 -1.66
C ASP A 320 27.58 12.63 -2.57
N LEU A 321 27.42 12.76 -3.89
CA LEU A 321 28.51 12.70 -4.87
C LEU A 321 29.46 13.90 -4.75
N GLU A 322 28.92 15.13 -4.64
CA GLU A 322 29.71 16.36 -4.50
C GLU A 322 30.53 16.37 -3.20
N ALA A 323 29.95 15.92 -2.08
CA ALA A 323 30.67 15.75 -0.82
C ALA A 323 31.77 14.68 -0.91
N GLY A 324 31.53 13.58 -1.63
CA GLY A 324 32.52 12.53 -1.87
C GLY A 324 33.72 13.00 -2.70
N VAL A 325 33.50 13.84 -3.71
CA VAL A 325 34.58 14.45 -4.51
C VAL A 325 35.41 15.42 -3.65
N ALA A 326 34.76 16.31 -2.89
CA ALA A 326 35.45 17.27 -2.03
C ALA A 326 36.30 16.60 -0.93
N GLY A 327 35.93 15.39 -0.48
CA GLY A 327 36.71 14.58 0.45
C GLY A 327 37.86 13.78 -0.17
N HIS A 328 38.04 13.81 -1.49
CA HIS A 328 39.13 13.11 -2.21
C HIS A 328 40.20 14.06 -2.76
N GLU A 329 39.94 15.38 -2.75
CA GLU A 329 40.89 16.44 -3.14
C GLU A 329 41.56 17.15 -1.94
N ALA A 330 41.31 16.68 -0.71
CA ALA A 330 41.80 17.25 0.56
C ALA A 330 42.77 16.32 1.30
#